data_AF-A0A2V6UAQ1-F1
#
_entry.id   AF-A0A2V6UAQ1-F1
#
_cell.length_a   1.000
_cell.length_b   1.000
_cell.length_c   1.000
_cell.angle_alpha   90.00
_cell.angle_beta   90.00
_cell.angle_gamma   90.00
#
_symmetry.space_group_name_H-M   'P 1'
#
loop_
_entity.id
_entity.type
_entity.pdbx_description
1 polymer ?
#
loop_
_entity_poly.entity_id
_entity_poly.type
_entity_poly.pdbx_seq_one_letter_code
_entity_poly.pdbx_strand_id
1 'polypeptide(L)'
;MATRQSTALAKWRRAAVRRLVASRRETLAVLARLPEAEILKARTQDRWSVKDVLGHLLACDEETVRRFALIARGRGDRIHWFESMAYADRFNARTVARLHRLGLRALLRRMQRTRADLVRRFQRLPAASLRDPAHAYPVTEWLPAPGWSHERDHVGEIRAWWTRQRTANRRARSTRDGRR
;
A
#
# COMPACT_ATOMS: atom_id res chain seq x y z
N MET A 1 -24.43 21.55 15.46
CA MET A 1 -23.09 20.92 15.49
C MET A 1 -22.94 19.74 14.53
N ALA A 2 -23.94 18.85 14.40
CA ALA A 2 -23.90 17.69 13.50
C ALA A 2 -23.65 18.01 12.01
N THR A 3 -24.24 19.08 11.46
CA THR A 3 -24.04 19.51 10.06
C THR A 3 -22.60 19.94 9.76
N ARG A 4 -21.95 20.69 10.67
CA ARG A 4 -20.54 21.08 10.55
C ARG A 4 -19.59 19.88 10.58
N GLN A 5 -19.86 18.90 11.45
CA GLN A 5 -19.05 17.66 11.51
C GLN A 5 -19.21 16.81 10.25
N SER A 6 -20.43 16.66 9.74
CA SER A 6 -20.69 15.96 8.47
C SER A 6 -19.91 16.58 7.29
N THR A 7 -19.91 17.90 7.18
CA THR A 7 -19.14 18.63 6.15
C THR A 7 -17.63 18.42 6.29
N ALA A 8 -17.09 18.44 7.51
CA ALA A 8 -15.67 18.17 7.76
C ALA A 8 -15.27 16.74 7.35
N LEU A 9 -16.10 15.75 7.68
CA LEU A 9 -15.87 14.35 7.30
C LEU A 9 -15.95 14.14 5.78
N ALA A 10 -16.88 14.81 5.09
CA ALA A 10 -16.95 14.78 3.64
C ALA A 10 -15.70 15.40 2.98
N LYS A 11 -15.21 16.53 3.50
CA LYS A 11 -13.96 17.16 3.04
C LYS A 11 -12.76 16.23 3.27
N TRP A 12 -12.66 15.62 4.45
CA TRP A 12 -11.62 14.67 4.79
C TRP A 12 -11.65 13.45 3.86
N ARG A 13 -12.83 12.85 3.62
CA ARG A 13 -13.01 11.72 2.70
C ARG A 13 -12.50 12.06 1.30
N ARG A 14 -12.87 13.23 0.75
CA ARG A 14 -12.38 13.67 -0.56
C ARG A 14 -10.86 13.78 -0.59
N ALA A 15 -10.24 14.29 0.47
CA ALA A 15 -8.79 14.35 0.58
C ALA A 15 -8.14 12.96 0.70
N ALA A 16 -8.72 12.06 1.48
CA ALA A 16 -8.26 10.68 1.63
C ALA A 16 -8.33 9.91 0.30
N VAL A 17 -9.42 10.05 -0.47
CA VAL A 17 -9.52 9.46 -1.83
C VAL A 17 -8.41 9.97 -2.74
N ARG A 18 -8.13 11.29 -2.73
CA ARG A 18 -7.01 11.84 -3.52
C ARG A 18 -5.67 11.24 -3.11
N ARG A 19 -5.42 11.06 -1.80
CA ARG A 19 -4.18 10.44 -1.29
C ARG A 19 -4.06 8.97 -1.70
N LEU A 20 -5.14 8.18 -1.57
CA LEU A 20 -5.22 6.79 -2.03
C LEU A 20 -4.90 6.66 -3.52
N VAL A 21 -5.42 7.56 -4.36
CA VAL A 21 -5.16 7.52 -5.80
C VAL A 21 -3.72 7.97 -6.10
N ALA A 22 -3.25 9.03 -5.44
CA ALA A 22 -1.92 9.57 -5.64
C ALA A 22 -0.81 8.58 -5.27
N SER A 23 -0.89 7.91 -4.11
CA SER A 23 0.14 6.95 -3.68
C SER A 23 0.32 5.80 -4.67
N ARG A 24 -0.78 5.25 -5.22
CA ARG A 24 -0.69 4.20 -6.25
C ARG A 24 -0.08 4.74 -7.54
N ARG A 25 -0.45 5.95 -7.96
CA ARG A 25 0.16 6.59 -9.15
C ARG A 25 1.65 6.80 -8.97
N GLU A 26 2.07 7.30 -7.80
CA GLU A 26 3.49 7.47 -7.44
C GLU A 26 4.25 6.13 -7.48
N THR A 27 3.64 5.05 -6.98
CA THR A 27 4.18 3.69 -7.04
C THR A 27 4.39 3.25 -8.48
N LEU A 28 3.35 3.32 -9.31
CA LEU A 28 3.42 2.90 -10.72
C LEU A 28 4.44 3.72 -11.52
N ALA A 29 4.55 5.03 -11.24
CA ALA A 29 5.54 5.89 -11.88
C ALA A 29 6.99 5.50 -11.54
N VAL A 30 7.24 4.99 -10.32
CA VAL A 30 8.55 4.43 -9.97
C VAL A 30 8.79 3.14 -10.74
N LEU A 31 7.84 2.20 -10.70
CA LEU A 31 7.99 0.89 -11.35
C LEU A 31 8.24 1.03 -12.86
N ALA A 32 7.61 2.00 -13.53
CA ALA A 32 7.83 2.26 -14.95
C ALA A 32 9.28 2.62 -15.32
N ARG A 33 10.12 2.99 -14.34
CA ARG A 33 11.53 3.34 -14.53
C ARG A 33 12.49 2.21 -14.14
N LEU A 34 11.97 1.09 -13.65
CA LEU A 34 12.75 -0.07 -13.24
C LEU A 34 12.65 -1.14 -14.33
N PRO A 35 13.78 -1.74 -14.77
CA PRO A 35 13.73 -2.95 -15.57
C PRO A 35 12.98 -4.07 -14.81
N GLU A 36 12.22 -4.89 -15.51
CA GLU A 36 11.47 -5.99 -14.88
C GLU A 36 12.39 -6.94 -14.10
N ALA A 37 13.58 -7.24 -14.62
CA ALA A 37 14.57 -8.06 -13.92
C ALA A 37 14.93 -7.49 -12.53
N GLU A 38 14.99 -6.17 -12.37
CA GLU A 38 15.27 -5.50 -11.09
C GLU A 38 14.06 -5.51 -10.16
N ILE A 39 12.83 -5.50 -10.72
CA ILE A 39 11.60 -5.66 -9.92
C ILE A 39 11.52 -7.07 -9.31
N LEU A 40 11.93 -8.08 -10.08
CA LEU A 40 11.90 -9.49 -9.69
C LEU A 40 13.10 -9.92 -8.85
N LYS A 41 14.17 -9.12 -8.82
CA LYS A 41 15.40 -9.44 -8.09
C LYS A 41 15.13 -9.54 -6.60
N ALA A 42 15.53 -10.65 -6.00
CA ALA A 42 15.46 -10.85 -4.56
C ALA A 42 16.39 -9.89 -3.81
N ARG A 43 16.08 -9.66 -2.54
CA ARG A 43 16.87 -8.82 -1.61
C ARG A 43 17.09 -7.38 -2.07
N THR A 44 16.06 -6.81 -2.70
CA THR A 44 16.00 -5.40 -3.07
C THR A 44 15.61 -4.54 -1.85
N GLN A 45 14.69 -5.04 -1.04
CA GLN A 45 14.33 -4.47 0.25
C GLN A 45 14.49 -5.54 1.32
N ASP A 46 15.63 -5.52 2.02
CA ASP A 46 16.01 -6.55 2.98
C ASP A 46 15.94 -7.96 2.35
N ARG A 47 15.02 -8.83 2.76
CA ARG A 47 14.82 -10.17 2.19
C ARG A 47 13.86 -10.22 1.01
N TRP A 48 13.17 -9.12 0.70
CA TRP A 48 12.11 -9.05 -0.31
C TRP A 48 12.61 -8.50 -1.66
N SER A 49 12.01 -8.99 -2.75
CA SER A 49 12.05 -8.29 -4.04
C SER A 49 11.09 -7.11 -4.05
N VAL A 50 11.19 -6.23 -5.07
CA VAL A 50 10.15 -5.20 -5.26
C VAL A 50 8.80 -5.84 -5.51
N LYS A 51 8.75 -6.96 -6.26
CA LYS A 51 7.50 -7.72 -6.48
C LYS A 51 6.87 -8.17 -5.16
N ASP A 52 7.67 -8.62 -4.19
CA ASP A 52 7.18 -9.05 -2.88
C ASP A 52 6.60 -7.88 -2.09
N VAL A 53 7.25 -6.72 -2.13
CA VAL A 53 6.74 -5.49 -1.53
C VAL A 53 5.39 -5.09 -2.16
N LEU A 54 5.25 -5.21 -3.47
CA LEU A 54 3.96 -4.97 -4.15
C LEU A 54 2.88 -5.99 -3.73
N GLY A 55 3.27 -7.24 -3.50
CA GLY A 55 2.40 -8.28 -2.94
C GLY A 55 1.93 -7.92 -1.53
N HIS A 56 2.85 -7.51 -0.68
CA HIS A 56 2.55 -7.00 0.67
C HIS A 56 1.56 -5.82 0.62
N LEU A 57 1.80 -4.82 -0.23
CA LEU A 57 0.91 -3.68 -0.40
C LEU A 57 -0.49 -4.07 -0.90
N LEU A 58 -0.57 -5.05 -1.82
CA LEU A 58 -1.86 -5.61 -2.24
C LEU A 58 -2.60 -6.25 -1.05
N ALA A 59 -1.90 -6.98 -0.18
CA ALA A 59 -2.52 -7.60 0.98
C ALA A 59 -3.10 -6.56 1.96
N CYS A 60 -2.41 -5.43 2.15
CA CYS A 60 -2.93 -4.30 2.94
C CYS A 60 -4.19 -3.69 2.32
N ASP A 61 -4.23 -3.53 0.99
CA ASP A 61 -5.45 -3.08 0.29
C ASP A 61 -6.60 -4.10 0.48
N GLU A 62 -6.33 -5.41 0.36
CA GLU A 62 -7.32 -6.48 0.55
C GLU A 62 -7.89 -6.51 1.96
N GLU A 63 -7.05 -6.37 2.99
CA GLU A 63 -7.49 -6.30 4.38
C GLU A 63 -8.29 -5.02 4.64
N THR A 64 -7.90 -3.89 4.04
CA THR A 64 -8.67 -2.64 4.13
C THR A 64 -10.06 -2.77 3.52
N VAL A 65 -10.17 -3.43 2.36
CA VAL A 65 -11.46 -3.76 1.72
C VAL A 65 -12.32 -4.64 2.64
N ARG A 66 -11.72 -5.65 3.28
CA ARG A 66 -12.41 -6.52 4.25
C ARG A 66 -12.96 -5.70 5.43
N ARG A 67 -12.15 -4.80 6.00
CA ARG A 67 -12.56 -3.92 7.11
C ARG A 67 -13.72 -3.00 6.71
N PHE A 68 -13.66 -2.38 5.53
CA PHE A 68 -14.80 -1.59 5.03
C PHE A 68 -16.07 -2.41 4.85
N ALA A 69 -15.96 -3.67 4.41
CA ALA A 69 -17.11 -4.54 4.29
C ALA A 69 -17.74 -4.93 5.65
N LEU A 70 -16.95 -4.96 6.73
CA LEU A 70 -17.45 -5.13 8.09
C LEU A 70 -18.18 -3.87 8.58
N ILE A 71 -17.54 -2.71 8.41
CA ILE A 71 -18.13 -1.42 8.80
C ILE A 71 -19.45 -1.16 8.06
N ALA A 72 -19.50 -1.43 6.76
CA ALA A 72 -20.71 -1.25 5.95
C ALA A 72 -21.89 -2.12 6.41
N ARG A 73 -21.63 -3.20 7.15
CA ARG A 73 -22.65 -4.10 7.72
C ARG A 73 -22.94 -3.81 9.19
N GLY A 74 -22.40 -2.72 9.76
CA GLY A 74 -22.51 -2.42 11.19
C GLY A 74 -21.73 -3.40 12.07
N ARG A 75 -20.71 -4.08 11.53
CA ARG A 75 -19.91 -5.11 12.20
C ARG A 75 -18.46 -4.68 12.44
N GLY A 76 -18.24 -3.39 12.71
CA GLY A 76 -16.92 -2.83 12.98
C GLY A 76 -16.24 -3.45 14.20
N ASP A 77 -17.03 -3.96 15.15
CA ASP A 77 -16.61 -4.76 16.32
C ASP A 77 -15.86 -6.05 15.94
N ARG A 78 -16.07 -6.56 14.72
CA ARG A 78 -15.44 -7.80 14.22
C ARG A 78 -14.14 -7.56 13.45
N ILE A 79 -13.64 -6.33 13.43
CA ILE A 79 -12.32 -6.07 12.84
C ILE A 79 -11.25 -6.64 13.77
N HIS A 80 -10.45 -7.56 13.22
CA HIS A 80 -9.24 -8.04 13.89
C HIS A 80 -8.11 -7.07 13.62
N TRP A 81 -7.58 -6.48 14.68
CA TRP A 81 -6.42 -5.60 14.63
C TRP A 81 -5.14 -6.41 14.84
N PHE A 82 -4.01 -5.86 14.40
CA PHE A 82 -2.72 -6.48 14.66
C PHE A 82 -2.29 -6.12 16.08
N GLU A 83 -2.30 -7.11 16.97
CA GLU A 83 -2.04 -6.93 18.39
C GLU A 83 -0.53 -6.81 18.72
N SER A 84 0.34 -7.15 17.76
CA SER A 84 1.79 -7.05 17.90
C SER A 84 2.50 -7.00 16.55
N MET A 85 3.76 -6.54 16.55
CA MET A 85 4.64 -6.62 15.38
C MET A 85 4.83 -8.07 14.91
N ALA A 86 4.98 -9.02 15.83
CA ALA A 86 5.09 -10.44 15.49
C ALA A 86 3.84 -10.96 14.75
N TYR A 87 2.64 -10.49 15.11
CA TYR A 87 1.42 -10.82 14.36
C TYR A 87 1.44 -10.20 12.96
N ALA A 88 1.82 -8.92 12.85
CA ALA A 88 1.93 -8.25 11.56
C ALA A 88 2.94 -8.96 10.65
N ASP A 89 4.08 -9.39 11.18
CA ASP A 89 5.10 -10.13 10.43
C ASP A 89 4.61 -11.49 9.93
N ARG A 90 3.87 -12.23 10.76
CA ARG A 90 3.23 -13.48 10.33
C ARG A 90 2.20 -13.24 9.23
N PHE A 91 1.38 -12.20 9.38
CA PHE A 91 0.42 -11.80 8.34
C PHE A 91 1.14 -11.49 7.02
N ASN A 92 2.18 -10.65 7.06
CA ASN A 92 2.97 -10.23 5.91
C ASN A 92 3.69 -11.41 5.24
N ALA A 93 4.35 -12.28 6.02
CA ALA A 93 5.04 -13.45 5.50
C ALA A 93 4.09 -14.38 4.74
N ARG A 94 2.91 -14.65 5.33
CA ARG A 94 1.88 -15.50 4.71
C ARG A 94 1.32 -14.86 3.43
N THR A 95 1.04 -13.57 3.44
CA THR A 95 0.44 -12.90 2.28
C THR A 95 1.43 -12.74 1.14
N VAL A 96 2.70 -12.42 1.44
CA VAL A 96 3.80 -12.44 0.47
C VAL A 96 3.98 -13.83 -0.11
N ALA A 97 4.06 -14.89 0.70
CA ALA A 97 4.19 -16.26 0.20
C ALA A 97 3.04 -16.66 -0.75
N ARG A 98 1.80 -16.31 -0.39
CA ARG A 98 0.62 -16.53 -1.25
C ARG A 98 0.70 -15.78 -2.58
N LEU A 99 1.12 -14.52 -2.55
CA LEU A 99 1.15 -13.63 -3.71
C LEU A 99 2.41 -13.78 -4.57
N HIS A 100 3.49 -14.35 -4.02
CA HIS A 100 4.74 -14.62 -4.71
C HIS A 100 4.54 -15.51 -5.95
N ARG A 101 3.53 -16.40 -5.90
CA ARG A 101 3.12 -17.28 -7.00
C ARG A 101 2.53 -16.53 -8.21
N LEU A 102 2.14 -15.27 -8.04
CA LEU A 102 1.65 -14.44 -9.14
C LEU A 102 2.83 -13.88 -9.95
N GLY A 103 2.67 -13.92 -11.28
CA GLY A 103 3.51 -13.13 -12.18
C GLY A 103 3.26 -11.63 -11.99
N LEU A 104 4.27 -10.80 -12.26
CA LEU A 104 4.23 -9.35 -12.02
C LEU A 104 3.02 -8.69 -12.68
N ARG A 105 2.73 -9.01 -13.94
CA ARG A 105 1.57 -8.47 -14.66
C ARG A 105 0.23 -8.83 -13.99
N ALA A 106 0.09 -10.06 -13.49
CA ALA A 106 -1.12 -10.50 -12.80
C ALA A 106 -1.28 -9.80 -11.44
N LEU A 107 -0.18 -9.63 -10.71
CA LEU A 107 -0.14 -8.88 -9.46
C LEU A 107 -0.57 -7.42 -9.67
N LEU A 108 0.01 -6.72 -10.64
CA LEU A 108 -0.33 -5.32 -10.95
C LEU A 108 -1.81 -5.15 -11.35
N ARG A 109 -2.36 -6.06 -12.17
CA ARG A 109 -3.79 -6.05 -12.51
C ARG A 109 -4.67 -6.23 -11.26
N ARG A 110 -4.27 -7.13 -10.35
CA ARG A 110 -5.01 -7.36 -9.09
C ARG A 110 -4.93 -6.12 -8.19
N MET A 111 -3.75 -5.53 -8.03
CA MET A 111 -3.56 -4.26 -7.33
C MET A 111 -4.46 -3.14 -7.86
N GLN A 112 -4.55 -2.97 -9.18
CA GLN A 112 -5.42 -1.97 -9.79
C GLN A 112 -6.90 -2.21 -9.42
N ARG A 113 -7.38 -3.45 -9.56
CA ARG A 113 -8.77 -3.81 -9.22
C ARG A 113 -9.07 -3.62 -7.74
N THR A 114 -8.18 -4.06 -6.85
CA THR A 114 -8.37 -3.94 -5.41
C THR A 114 -8.37 -2.47 -4.96
N ARG A 115 -7.47 -1.63 -5.49
CA ARG A 115 -7.46 -0.19 -5.17
C ARG A 115 -8.73 0.51 -5.67
N ALA A 116 -9.22 0.15 -6.86
CA ALA A 116 -10.50 0.65 -7.35
C ALA A 116 -11.66 0.24 -6.44
N ASP A 117 -11.69 -1.01 -5.97
CA ASP A 117 -12.73 -1.49 -5.04
C ASP A 117 -12.65 -0.81 -3.68
N LEU A 118 -11.44 -0.64 -3.14
CA LEU A 118 -11.18 0.09 -1.90
C LEU A 118 -11.75 1.52 -1.99
N VAL A 119 -11.42 2.26 -3.04
CA VAL A 119 -11.91 3.64 -3.24
C VAL A 119 -13.43 3.67 -3.33
N ARG A 120 -14.04 2.79 -4.15
CA ARG A 120 -15.49 2.72 -4.30
C ARG A 120 -16.20 2.43 -2.97
N ARG A 121 -15.73 1.43 -2.22
CA ARG A 121 -16.30 1.06 -0.91
C ARG A 121 -16.16 2.18 0.10
N PHE A 122 -14.98 2.79 0.18
CA PHE A 122 -14.71 3.90 1.07
C PHE A 122 -15.63 5.11 0.80
N GLN A 123 -15.85 5.43 -0.48
CA GLN A 123 -16.77 6.51 -0.87
C GLN A 123 -18.22 6.25 -0.45
N ARG A 124 -18.64 4.97 -0.45
CA ARG A 124 -20.00 4.54 -0.10
C ARG A 124 -20.23 4.34 1.40
N LEU A 125 -19.19 4.35 2.23
CA LEU A 125 -19.39 4.27 3.68
C LEU A 125 -20.24 5.45 4.18
N PRO A 126 -21.16 5.22 5.13
CA PRO A 126 -21.85 6.31 5.81
C PRO A 126 -20.85 7.30 6.41
N ALA A 127 -21.13 8.61 6.36
CA ALA A 127 -20.22 9.62 6.92
C ALA A 127 -20.00 9.41 8.42
N ALA A 128 -21.07 9.08 9.15
CA ALA A 128 -21.02 8.78 10.57
C ALA A 128 -20.06 7.62 10.91
N SER A 129 -19.96 6.61 10.04
CA SER A 129 -19.11 5.44 10.29
C SER A 129 -17.60 5.77 10.27
N LEU A 130 -17.20 6.95 9.77
CA LEU A 130 -15.80 7.35 9.69
C LEU A 130 -15.20 7.70 11.06
N ARG A 131 -16.04 8.12 12.01
CA ARG A 131 -15.69 8.47 13.39
C ARG A 131 -16.65 7.85 14.39
N ASP A 132 -17.19 6.69 14.05
CA ASP A 132 -18.08 5.96 14.95
C ASP A 132 -17.32 5.60 16.24
N PRO A 133 -17.75 6.11 17.42
CA PRO A 133 -17.10 5.81 18.69
C PRO A 133 -17.25 4.34 19.10
N ALA A 134 -18.17 3.58 18.49
CA ALA A 134 -18.29 2.14 18.72
C ALA A 134 -17.18 1.33 18.01
N HIS A 135 -16.45 1.94 17.06
CA HIS A 135 -15.27 1.29 16.49
C HIS A 135 -14.08 1.43 17.44
N ALA A 136 -13.34 0.34 17.62
CA ALA A 136 -12.08 0.37 18.40
C ALA A 136 -11.11 1.47 17.91
N TYR A 137 -11.07 1.71 16.61
CA TYR A 137 -10.36 2.83 16.00
C TYR A 137 -11.21 3.51 14.91
N PRO A 138 -11.35 4.85 14.92
CA PRO A 138 -11.98 5.61 13.84
C PRO A 138 -11.29 5.39 12.49
N VAL A 139 -12.07 5.30 11.40
CA VAL A 139 -11.52 5.22 10.03
C VAL A 139 -10.59 6.39 9.73
N THR A 140 -10.86 7.56 10.31
CA THR A 140 -10.01 8.73 10.14
C THR A 140 -8.59 8.57 10.68
N GLU A 141 -8.40 7.66 11.62
CA GLU A 141 -7.12 7.44 12.32
C GLU A 141 -6.35 6.26 11.74
N TRP A 142 -7.01 5.13 11.48
CA TRP A 142 -6.30 3.94 11.00
C TRP A 142 -6.12 3.90 9.49
N LEU A 143 -7.01 4.47 8.67
CA LEU A 143 -6.92 4.39 7.20
C LEU A 143 -5.65 5.00 6.59
N PRO A 144 -5.09 6.11 7.11
CA PRO A 144 -3.85 6.69 6.57
C PRO A 144 -2.72 5.67 6.38
N ALA A 145 -2.51 4.81 7.38
CA ALA A 145 -1.43 3.83 7.41
C ALA A 145 -1.49 2.85 6.22
N PRO A 146 -2.48 1.94 6.11
CA PRO A 146 -2.58 1.02 4.98
C PRO A 146 -3.03 1.69 3.68
N GLY A 147 -3.62 2.89 3.76
CA GLY A 147 -4.16 3.58 2.60
C GLY A 147 -3.10 4.27 1.74
N TRP A 148 -2.19 5.05 2.33
CA TRP A 148 -1.23 5.81 1.54
C TRP A 148 0.14 6.02 2.19
N SER A 149 0.27 6.13 3.51
CA SER A 149 1.58 6.42 4.10
C SER A 149 2.51 5.22 3.98
N HIS A 150 2.03 4.02 4.33
CA HIS A 150 2.84 2.79 4.23
C HIS A 150 3.30 2.49 2.80
N GLU A 151 2.45 2.73 1.82
CA GLU A 151 2.81 2.62 0.39
C GLU A 151 3.88 3.66 -0.01
N ARG A 152 3.78 4.89 0.48
CA ARG A 152 4.75 5.95 0.20
C ARG A 152 6.11 5.68 0.82
N ASP A 153 6.15 5.14 2.04
CA ASP A 153 7.39 4.80 2.73
C ASP A 153 8.17 3.76 1.89
N HIS A 154 7.52 2.65 1.52
CA HIS A 154 8.12 1.65 0.65
C HIS A 154 8.54 2.19 -0.73
N VAL A 155 7.73 3.04 -1.35
CA VAL A 155 8.11 3.68 -2.62
C VAL A 155 9.35 4.57 -2.46
N GLY A 156 9.47 5.27 -1.33
CA GLY A 156 10.67 6.05 -0.99
C GLY A 156 11.90 5.17 -0.87
N GLU A 157 11.79 4.03 -0.18
CA GLU A 157 12.87 3.07 -0.03
C GLU A 157 13.29 2.44 -1.37
N ILE A 158 12.33 2.05 -2.22
CA ILE A 158 12.60 1.53 -3.57
C ILE A 158 13.32 2.58 -4.42
N ARG A 159 12.91 3.85 -4.37
CA ARG A 159 13.59 4.95 -5.09
C ARG A 159 15.03 5.14 -4.60
N ALA A 160 15.23 5.12 -3.29
CA ALA A 160 16.55 5.26 -2.68
C ALA A 160 17.47 4.10 -3.09
N TRP A 161 16.97 2.87 -3.04
CA TRP A 161 17.67 1.69 -3.52
C TRP A 161 18.06 1.80 -5.00
N TRP A 162 17.11 2.15 -5.87
CA TRP A 162 17.36 2.22 -7.31
C TRP A 162 18.40 3.28 -7.67
N THR A 163 18.35 4.41 -6.97
CA THR A 163 19.36 5.47 -7.12
C THR A 163 20.75 4.97 -6.77
N ARG A 164 20.92 4.23 -5.66
CA ARG A 164 22.21 3.63 -5.27
C ARG A 164 22.72 2.64 -6.32
N GLN A 165 21.85 1.75 -6.81
CA GLN A 165 22.20 0.76 -7.83
C GLN A 165 22.70 1.41 -9.12
N ARG A 166 22.00 2.44 -9.60
CA ARG A 166 22.40 3.16 -10.82
C ARG A 166 23.75 3.86 -10.68
N THR A 167 24.03 4.45 -9.52
CA THR A 167 25.32 5.08 -9.23
C THR A 167 26.45 4.06 -9.20
N ALA A 168 26.24 2.91 -8.54
CA ALA A 168 27.22 1.83 -8.50
C ALA A 168 27.53 1.29 -9.91
N ASN A 169 26.50 1.04 -10.72
CA ASN A 169 26.65 0.56 -12.08
C ASN A 169 27.40 1.54 -12.99
N ARG A 170 27.19 2.86 -12.82
CA ARG A 170 27.92 3.89 -13.56
C ARG A 170 29.40 3.91 -13.19
N ARG A 171 29.73 3.84 -11.89
CA ARG A 171 31.12 3.78 -11.41
C ARG A 171 31.85 2.56 -11.96
N ALA A 172 31.23 1.38 -11.89
CA ALA A 172 31.82 0.13 -12.37
C ALA A 172 32.12 0.14 -13.88
N ARG A 173 31.30 0.84 -14.69
CA ARG A 173 31.55 1.01 -16.13
C ARG A 173 32.72 1.96 -16.39
N SER A 174 32.76 3.10 -15.71
CA SER A 174 33.87 4.07 -15.83
C SER A 174 35.23 3.45 -15.46
N THR A 175 35.28 2.58 -14.44
CA THR A 175 36.52 1.88 -14.07
C THR A 175 36.98 0.83 -15.07
N ARG A 176 36.07 0.28 -15.90
CA ARG A 176 36.41 -0.67 -16.96
C ARG A 176 36.92 0.04 -18.22
N ASP A 177 36.39 1.21 -18.53
CA ASP A 177 36.77 1.97 -19.73
C ASP A 177 38.11 2.71 -19.53
N GLY A 178 38.47 3.08 -18.30
CA GLY A 178 39.76 3.72 -17.99
C GLY A 178 40.96 2.78 -17.80
N ARG A 179 40.81 1.46 -18.06
CA ARG A 179 41.89 0.46 -18.02
C ARG A 179 42.27 -0.06 -19.43
N ARG A 180 41.88 0.65 -20.48
CA ARG A 180 42.23 0.34 -21.87
C ARG A 180 43.21 1.37 -22.43
#